data_AF-A0A538PSH6-F1
#
_entry.id   AF-A0A538PSH6-F1
#
_cell.length_a   1.000
_cell.length_b   1.000
_cell.length_c   1.000
_cell.angle_alpha   90.00
_cell.angle_beta   90.00
_cell.angle_gamma   90.00
#
_symmetry.space_group_name_H-M   'P 1'
#
loop_
_entity.id
_entity.type
_entity.pdbx_description
1 polymer ?
#
loop_
_entity_poly.entity_id
_entity_poly.type
_entity_poly.pdbx_seq_one_letter_code
_entity_poly.pdbx_strand_id
1 'polypeptide(L)'
;MLAAAGTAAFLVVAWHYLRHPVPGVGDEKFAQWVRRDLLILTVPGLVAMLGIGAYLLLRDPRLFQLRSYLGPLPRRRWIWIAAAIAALIALRIAWVGAIGTRGEGPTGAQFLCEHTLAALRGPVWGPVHHVVYFGPIIAVAALFWHRLARTANDFGPGAVLVLGVTLAFAAGSQSRQWIHLVPFLVAVTIAATEPVWTPRRALCFAALALAWSKLWLTIGYDRHATWWQFPEQRYFMHQGPWASDAMYLVHLVAALVSALVLGWILVGRSPQCRSSPELEPDADASPGPRDVPPG
;
A
#
# COMPACT_ATOMS: atom_id res chain seq x y z
N MET A 1 9.22 17.09 7.74
CA MET A 1 9.33 16.77 9.19
C MET A 1 8.41 15.63 9.60
N LEU A 2 7.09 15.66 9.31
CA LEU A 2 6.14 14.60 9.71
C LEU A 2 6.50 13.19 9.22
N ALA A 3 6.87 13.03 7.94
CA ALA A 3 7.28 11.73 7.38
C ALA A 3 8.49 11.12 8.12
N ALA A 4 9.49 11.96 8.41
CA ALA A 4 10.68 11.54 9.16
C ALA A 4 10.32 11.16 10.61
N ALA A 5 9.49 11.96 11.28
CA ALA A 5 9.04 11.67 12.65
C ALA A 5 8.24 10.36 12.74
N GLY A 6 7.30 10.12 11.81
CA GLY A 6 6.53 8.87 11.78
C GLY A 6 7.41 7.65 11.52
N THR A 7 8.36 7.76 10.60
CA THR A 7 9.34 6.69 10.32
C THR A 7 10.24 6.42 11.52
N ALA A 8 10.74 7.46 12.18
CA ALA A 8 11.55 7.33 13.39
C ALA A 8 10.77 6.69 14.54
N ALA A 9 9.52 7.11 14.77
CA ALA A 9 8.65 6.52 15.79
C ALA A 9 8.43 5.01 15.53
N PHE A 10 8.16 4.62 14.27
CA PHE A 10 8.04 3.22 13.89
C PHE A 10 9.31 2.43 14.24
N LEU A 11 10.50 2.96 13.91
CA LEU A 11 11.76 2.29 14.21
C LEU A 11 12.06 2.18 15.71
N VAL A 12 11.73 3.20 16.50
CA VAL A 12 11.89 3.17 17.96
C VAL A 12 11.03 2.05 18.55
N VAL A 13 9.77 1.94 18.12
CA VAL A 13 8.87 0.87 18.55
C VAL A 13 9.39 -0.51 18.11
N ALA A 14 9.84 -0.63 16.86
CA ALA A 14 10.39 -1.87 16.34
C ALA A 14 11.65 -2.32 17.11
N TRP A 15 12.53 -1.38 17.45
CA TRP A 15 13.72 -1.64 18.25
C TRP A 15 13.39 -2.01 19.69
N HIS A 16 12.38 -1.37 20.29
CA HIS A 16 11.89 -1.72 21.61
C HIS A 16 11.40 -3.17 21.64
N TYR A 17 10.51 -3.58 20.72
CA TYR A 17 9.99 -4.95 20.67
C TYR A 17 11.03 -5.99 20.23
N LEU A 18 12.06 -5.59 19.49
CA LEU A 18 13.20 -6.48 19.21
C LEU A 18 13.99 -6.85 20.47
N ARG A 19 14.03 -5.96 21.47
CA ARG A 19 14.71 -6.19 22.76
C ARG A 19 13.77 -6.75 23.82
N HIS A 20 12.49 -6.40 23.75
CA HIS A 20 11.46 -6.73 24.73
C HIS A 20 10.22 -7.26 24.01
N PRO A 21 10.28 -8.48 23.43
CA PRO A 21 9.12 -9.07 22.78
C PRO A 21 7.98 -9.27 23.78
N VAL A 22 6.75 -8.98 23.33
CA VAL A 22 5.54 -9.13 24.16
C VAL A 22 5.18 -10.61 24.26
N PRO A 23 4.84 -11.15 25.44
CA PRO A 23 4.39 -12.53 25.60
C PRO A 23 3.16 -12.90 24.76
N GLY A 24 3.04 -14.16 24.33
CA GLY A 24 1.94 -14.68 23.50
C GLY A 24 1.98 -14.31 22.00
N VAL A 25 2.99 -13.55 21.53
CA VAL A 25 3.29 -13.28 20.12
C VAL A 25 4.25 -14.33 19.55
N GLY A 26 4.10 -15.60 19.96
CA GLY A 26 5.06 -16.65 19.61
C GLY A 26 6.50 -16.26 19.97
N ASP A 27 6.69 -15.72 21.17
CA ASP A 27 7.66 -14.71 21.65
C ASP A 27 9.13 -14.91 21.30
N GLU A 28 9.55 -16.14 21.08
CA GLU A 28 10.89 -16.43 20.60
C GLU A 28 10.98 -16.43 19.08
N LYS A 29 9.94 -16.92 18.41
CA LYS A 29 9.92 -17.24 16.98
C LYS A 29 10.08 -15.99 16.12
N PHE A 30 9.27 -14.96 16.31
CA PHE A 30 9.33 -13.75 15.46
C PHE A 30 10.61 -12.93 15.69
N ALA A 31 11.05 -12.81 16.93
CA ALA A 31 12.32 -12.14 17.24
C ALA A 31 13.52 -12.93 16.70
N GLN A 32 13.49 -14.26 16.75
CA GLN A 32 14.49 -15.14 16.12
C GLN A 32 14.47 -15.05 14.59
N TRP A 33 13.33 -14.70 13.99
CA TRP A 33 13.22 -14.55 12.54
C TRP A 33 13.86 -13.28 12.02
N VAL A 34 14.04 -12.25 12.86
CA VAL A 34 14.74 -11.03 12.45
C VAL A 34 16.19 -11.35 12.12
N ARG A 35 16.54 -11.20 10.84
CA ARG A 35 17.90 -11.39 10.32
C ARG A 35 18.79 -10.23 10.78
N ARG A 36 19.39 -10.38 11.96
CA ARG A 36 20.24 -9.36 12.60
C ARG A 36 21.42 -8.94 11.73
N ASP A 37 21.99 -9.90 11.01
CA ASP A 37 23.06 -9.72 10.03
C ASP A 37 22.64 -8.80 8.86
N LEU A 38 21.34 -8.76 8.52
CA LEU A 38 20.81 -7.94 7.43
C LEU A 38 20.19 -6.62 7.88
N LEU A 39 20.15 -6.31 9.18
CA LEU A 39 19.52 -5.07 9.68
C LEU A 39 20.12 -3.80 9.07
N ILE A 40 21.42 -3.83 8.75
CA ILE A 40 22.12 -2.73 8.09
C ILE A 40 21.55 -2.40 6.70
N LEU A 41 20.90 -3.37 6.03
CA LEU A 41 20.20 -3.16 4.76
C LEU A 41 18.70 -2.96 4.99
N THR A 42 18.11 -3.74 5.88
CA THR A 42 16.67 -3.72 6.17
C THR A 42 16.21 -2.36 6.70
N VAL A 43 16.91 -1.80 7.69
CA VAL A 43 16.49 -0.54 8.32
C VAL A 43 16.57 0.63 7.33
N PRO A 44 17.67 0.88 6.59
CA PRO A 44 17.70 1.93 5.59
C PRO A 44 16.67 1.74 4.48
N GLY A 45 16.46 0.51 4.00
CA GLY A 45 15.45 0.20 2.99
C GLY A 45 14.03 0.53 3.48
N LEU A 46 13.72 0.18 4.73
CA LEU A 46 12.45 0.49 5.36
C LEU A 46 12.27 2.01 5.56
N VAL A 47 13.32 2.71 6.00
CA VAL A 47 13.32 4.17 6.12
C VAL A 47 13.08 4.84 4.79
N ALA A 48 13.76 4.37 3.73
CA ALA A 48 13.57 4.90 2.39
C ALA A 48 12.14 4.68 1.92
N MET A 49 11.59 3.47 2.08
CA MET A 49 10.23 3.15 1.67
C MET A 49 9.18 3.99 2.41
N LEU A 50 9.22 4.01 3.74
CA LEU A 50 8.26 4.77 4.56
C LEU A 50 8.46 6.28 4.41
N GLY A 51 9.71 6.74 4.43
CA GLY A 51 10.08 8.15 4.35
C GLY A 51 9.73 8.76 2.99
N ILE A 52 10.16 8.13 1.88
CA ILE A 52 9.82 8.59 0.52
C ILE A 52 8.32 8.45 0.28
N GLY A 53 7.74 7.32 0.69
CA GLY A 53 6.31 7.06 0.52
C GLY A 53 5.45 8.12 1.20
N ALA A 54 5.73 8.41 2.48
CA ALA A 54 5.02 9.41 3.27
C ALA A 54 5.33 10.83 2.81
N TYR A 55 6.57 11.13 2.40
CA TYR A 55 6.94 12.42 1.85
C TYR A 55 6.12 12.74 0.60
N LEU A 56 6.08 11.83 -0.37
CA LEU A 56 5.32 12.03 -1.61
C LEU A 56 3.81 12.16 -1.35
N LEU A 57 3.30 11.44 -0.35
CA LEU A 57 1.90 11.46 0.03
C LEU A 57 1.49 12.76 0.73
N LEU A 58 2.35 13.30 1.61
CA LEU A 58 2.07 14.44 2.48
C LEU A 58 2.64 15.78 1.97
N ARG A 59 3.24 15.82 0.77
CA ARG A 59 3.87 17.04 0.24
C ARG A 59 2.88 18.13 -0.16
N ASP A 60 1.60 17.81 -0.37
CA ASP A 60 0.61 18.78 -0.81
C ASP A 60 0.13 19.65 0.37
N PRO A 61 0.35 20.97 0.36
CA PRO A 61 -0.05 21.85 1.45
C PRO A 61 -1.57 21.90 1.66
N ARG A 62 -2.37 21.58 0.62
CA ARG A 62 -3.84 21.58 0.70
C ARG A 62 -4.35 20.64 1.78
N LEU A 63 -3.63 19.54 2.05
CA LEU A 63 -3.98 18.56 3.08
C LEU A 63 -4.09 19.14 4.48
N PHE A 64 -3.29 20.16 4.78
CA PHE A 64 -3.26 20.78 6.11
C PHE A 64 -4.31 21.86 6.29
N GLN A 65 -5.04 22.21 5.22
CA GLN A 65 -6.16 23.14 5.27
C GLN A 65 -7.43 22.44 5.79
N LEU A 66 -7.35 21.74 6.92
CA LEU A 66 -8.47 20.98 7.50
C LEU A 66 -9.78 21.78 7.59
N ARG A 67 -9.69 23.10 7.82
CA ARG A 67 -10.86 23.99 7.84
C ARG A 67 -11.63 24.03 6.52
N SER A 68 -10.98 23.92 5.36
CA SER A 68 -11.68 23.92 4.06
C SER A 68 -12.45 22.62 3.83
N TYR A 69 -11.97 21.50 4.37
CA TYR A 69 -12.67 20.22 4.32
C TYR A 69 -13.79 20.11 5.36
N LEU A 70 -13.62 20.73 6.53
CA LEU A 70 -14.57 20.64 7.65
C LEU A 70 -15.66 21.72 7.64
N GLY A 71 -15.34 22.90 7.11
CA GLY A 71 -16.21 24.08 7.07
C GLY A 71 -17.48 24.02 6.22
N PRO A 72 -17.56 23.27 5.10
CA PRO A 72 -18.75 23.32 4.24
C PRO A 72 -19.95 22.53 4.78
N LEU A 73 -19.77 21.70 5.82
CA LEU A 73 -20.86 20.89 6.35
C LEU A 73 -21.51 21.56 7.58
N PRO A 74 -22.85 21.72 7.61
CA PRO A 74 -23.53 22.23 8.79
C PRO A 74 -23.31 21.29 9.99
N ARG A 75 -23.24 21.86 11.20
CA ARG A 75 -23.00 21.12 12.47
C ARG A 75 -23.86 19.86 12.62
N ARG A 76 -25.12 19.90 12.15
CA ARG A 76 -26.04 18.76 12.17
C ARG A 76 -25.51 17.55 11.39
N ARG A 77 -24.85 17.75 10.25
CA ARG A 77 -24.26 16.65 9.46
C ARG A 77 -23.08 16.00 10.20
N TRP A 78 -22.25 16.78 10.88
CA TRP A 78 -21.17 16.24 11.71
C TRP A 78 -21.68 15.36 12.84
N ILE A 79 -22.79 15.75 13.49
CA ILE A 79 -23.46 14.92 14.50
C ILE A 79 -23.90 13.59 13.88
N TRP A 80 -24.54 13.61 12.71
CA TRP A 80 -24.95 12.38 12.02
C TRP A 80 -23.79 11.50 11.58
N ILE A 81 -22.70 12.09 11.07
CA ILE A 81 -21.48 11.33 10.71
C ILE A 81 -20.89 10.67 11.96
N ALA A 82 -20.75 11.42 13.05
CA ALA A 82 -20.23 10.89 14.31
C ALA A 82 -21.14 9.79 14.87
N ALA A 83 -22.46 9.99 14.85
CA ALA A 83 -23.45 8.99 15.27
C ALA A 83 -23.40 7.74 14.40
N ALA A 84 -23.26 7.88 13.08
CA ALA A 84 -23.13 6.75 12.16
C ALA A 84 -21.84 5.96 12.40
N ILE A 85 -20.70 6.64 12.59
CA ILE A 85 -19.43 5.99 12.94
C ILE A 85 -19.56 5.25 14.27
N ALA A 86 -20.13 5.89 15.29
CA ALA A 86 -20.34 5.28 16.60
C ALA A 86 -21.27 4.05 16.50
N ALA A 87 -22.36 4.15 15.74
CA ALA A 87 -23.28 3.04 15.51
C ALA A 87 -22.62 1.88 14.77
N LEU A 88 -21.79 2.15 13.76
CA LEU A 88 -21.02 1.11 13.05
C LEU A 88 -20.00 0.43 13.96
N ILE A 89 -19.30 1.19 14.81
CA ILE A 89 -18.36 0.62 15.80
C ILE A 89 -19.12 -0.24 16.81
N ALA A 90 -20.23 0.25 17.36
CA ALA A 90 -21.06 -0.49 18.30
C ALA A 90 -21.63 -1.77 17.69
N LEU A 91 -22.15 -1.69 16.46
CA LEU A 91 -22.64 -2.85 15.72
C LEU A 91 -21.53 -3.87 15.47
N ARG A 92 -20.33 -3.43 15.06
CA ARG A 92 -19.17 -4.31 14.91
C ARG A 92 -18.83 -5.01 16.22
N ILE A 93 -18.77 -4.27 17.34
CA ILE A 93 -18.45 -4.83 18.66
C ILE A 93 -19.51 -5.85 19.06
N ALA A 94 -20.79 -5.52 18.92
CA ALA A 94 -21.89 -6.43 19.24
C ALA A 94 -21.87 -7.69 18.37
N TRP A 95 -21.66 -7.54 17.06
CA TRP A 95 -21.55 -8.65 16.12
C TRP A 95 -20.38 -9.56 16.47
N VAL A 96 -19.17 -9.00 16.62
CA VAL A 96 -17.97 -9.76 17.00
C VAL A 96 -18.14 -10.42 18.37
N GLY A 97 -18.81 -9.77 19.33
CA GLY A 97 -19.12 -10.37 20.63
C GLY A 97 -20.11 -11.54 20.55
N ALA A 98 -21.06 -11.49 19.60
CA ALA A 98 -22.06 -12.53 19.41
C ALA A 98 -21.53 -13.77 18.68
N ILE A 99 -20.68 -13.57 17.65
CA ILE A 99 -20.21 -14.66 16.77
C ILE A 99 -18.73 -15.01 16.95
N GLY A 100 -17.97 -14.19 17.68
CA GLY A 100 -16.53 -14.39 17.88
C GLY A 100 -16.23 -15.56 18.80
N THR A 101 -15.06 -16.16 18.61
CA THR A 101 -14.52 -17.14 19.56
C THR A 101 -14.26 -16.44 20.88
N ARG A 102 -14.84 -16.94 21.98
CA ARG A 102 -14.75 -16.37 23.34
C ARG A 102 -13.34 -16.41 23.99
N GLY A 103 -12.29 -16.65 23.20
CA GLY A 103 -10.91 -16.60 23.66
C GLY A 103 -10.37 -15.17 23.65
N GLU A 104 -9.35 -14.92 24.47
CA GLU A 104 -8.60 -13.68 24.42
C GLU A 104 -7.88 -13.59 23.06
N GLY A 105 -8.34 -12.66 22.21
CA GLY A 105 -7.66 -12.36 20.95
C GLY A 105 -6.32 -11.63 21.18
N PRO A 106 -5.52 -11.42 20.11
CA PRO A 106 -4.26 -10.71 20.25
C PRO A 106 -4.48 -9.28 20.75
N THR A 107 -3.70 -8.86 21.74
CA THR A 107 -3.73 -7.50 22.26
C THR A 107 -3.15 -6.50 21.26
N GLY A 108 -3.42 -5.21 21.44
CA GLY A 108 -2.82 -4.17 20.59
C GLY A 108 -1.29 -4.15 20.66
N ALA A 109 -0.71 -4.45 21.83
CA ALA A 109 0.74 -4.57 22.00
C ALA A 109 1.29 -5.78 21.25
N GLN A 110 0.59 -6.92 21.32
CA GLN A 110 0.95 -8.13 20.58
C GLN A 110 0.92 -7.89 19.06
N PHE A 111 -0.13 -7.23 18.58
CA PHE A 111 -0.26 -6.84 17.17
C PHE A 111 0.88 -5.92 16.71
N LEU A 112 1.18 -4.88 17.49
CA LEU A 112 2.23 -3.91 17.14
C LEU A 112 3.63 -4.55 17.18
N CYS A 113 3.86 -5.44 18.15
CA CYS A 113 5.07 -6.26 18.24
C CYS A 113 5.22 -7.13 16.98
N GLU A 114 4.19 -7.91 16.61
CA GLU A 114 4.22 -8.74 15.39
C GLU A 114 4.49 -7.91 14.13
N HIS A 115 3.74 -6.81 13.96
CA HIS A 115 3.84 -5.95 12.78
C HIS A 115 5.26 -5.36 12.61
N THR A 116 5.82 -4.84 13.70
CA THR A 116 7.14 -4.20 13.67
C THR A 116 8.28 -5.21 13.52
N LEU A 117 8.22 -6.36 14.18
CA LEU A 117 9.19 -7.44 13.98
C LEU A 117 9.11 -8.02 12.57
N ALA A 118 7.91 -8.19 12.01
CA ALA A 118 7.71 -8.63 10.63
C ALA A 118 8.32 -7.64 9.62
N ALA A 119 8.31 -6.34 9.91
CA ALA A 119 8.96 -5.32 9.08
C ALA A 119 10.49 -5.39 9.14
N LEU A 120 11.05 -5.89 10.26
CA LEU A 120 12.49 -6.10 10.43
C LEU A 120 12.99 -7.46 9.93
N ARG A 121 12.09 -8.33 9.44
CA ARG A 121 12.41 -9.70 9.02
C ARG A 121 13.58 -9.78 8.03
N GLY A 122 13.62 -8.87 7.07
CA GLY A 122 14.65 -8.81 6.02
C GLY A 122 14.41 -7.65 5.05
N PRO A 123 15.39 -7.32 4.20
CA PRO A 123 15.29 -6.19 3.28
C PRO A 123 14.12 -6.42 2.32
N VAL A 124 13.28 -5.40 2.09
CA VAL A 124 12.12 -5.44 1.19
C VAL A 124 11.16 -6.65 1.39
N TRP A 125 11.23 -7.33 2.53
CA TRP A 125 10.48 -8.57 2.77
C TRP A 125 8.97 -8.38 2.72
N GLY A 126 8.47 -7.30 3.34
CA GLY A 126 7.06 -6.91 3.29
C GLY A 126 6.55 -6.68 1.87
N PRO A 127 7.13 -5.71 1.12
CA PRO A 127 6.76 -5.42 -0.27
C PRO A 127 6.73 -6.64 -1.18
N VAL A 128 7.74 -7.53 -1.09
CA VAL A 128 7.77 -8.77 -1.88
C VAL A 128 6.54 -9.62 -1.57
N HIS A 129 6.23 -9.85 -0.29
CA HIS A 129 5.08 -10.69 0.09
C HIS A 129 3.73 -10.04 -0.18
N HIS A 130 3.66 -8.71 -0.28
CA HIS A 130 2.47 -8.04 -0.80
C HIS A 130 2.26 -8.32 -2.28
N VAL A 131 3.32 -8.38 -3.10
CA VAL A 131 3.22 -8.85 -4.49
C VAL A 131 2.84 -10.33 -4.54
N VAL A 132 3.40 -11.16 -3.67
CA VAL A 132 3.05 -12.60 -3.60
C VAL A 132 1.57 -12.81 -3.31
N TYR A 133 1.00 -12.00 -2.44
CA TYR A 133 -0.37 -12.16 -1.95
C TYR A 133 -1.40 -11.44 -2.83
N PHE A 134 -1.16 -10.17 -3.20
CA PHE A 134 -2.10 -9.35 -3.98
C PHE A 134 -1.80 -9.32 -5.48
N GLY A 135 -0.66 -9.87 -5.90
CA GLY A 135 -0.23 -9.92 -7.29
C GLY A 135 0.47 -8.65 -7.78
N PRO A 136 0.63 -8.51 -9.10
CA PRO A 136 1.47 -7.49 -9.72
C PRO A 136 0.96 -6.05 -9.54
N ILE A 137 -0.28 -5.85 -9.11
CA ILE A 137 -0.84 -4.51 -8.89
C ILE A 137 -0.05 -3.73 -7.82
N ILE A 138 0.52 -4.42 -6.84
CA ILE A 138 1.38 -3.79 -5.82
C ILE A 138 2.66 -3.24 -6.45
N ALA A 139 3.22 -3.92 -7.44
CA ALA A 139 4.38 -3.43 -8.18
C ALA A 139 4.02 -2.18 -9.00
N VAL A 140 2.84 -2.16 -9.64
CA VAL A 140 2.34 -0.97 -10.35
C VAL A 140 2.15 0.20 -9.37
N ALA A 141 1.52 -0.04 -8.22
CA ALA A 141 1.32 0.97 -7.18
C ALA A 141 2.66 1.56 -6.69
N ALA A 142 3.67 0.72 -6.47
CA ALA A 142 5.00 1.16 -6.07
C ALA A 142 5.70 1.99 -7.15
N LEU A 143 5.70 1.53 -8.41
CA LEU A 143 6.32 2.23 -9.54
C LEU A 143 5.68 3.61 -9.79
N PHE A 144 4.38 3.71 -9.63
CA PHE A 144 3.61 4.94 -9.86
C PHE A 144 3.23 5.67 -8.57
N TRP A 145 3.89 5.40 -7.45
CA TRP A 145 3.49 5.93 -6.13
C TRP A 145 3.33 7.45 -6.11
N HIS A 146 4.20 8.19 -6.82
CA HIS A 146 4.08 9.65 -6.96
C HIS A 146 2.79 10.10 -7.65
N ARG A 147 2.24 9.31 -8.59
CA ARG A 147 0.95 9.57 -9.23
C ARG A 147 -0.18 9.20 -8.30
N LEU A 148 -0.10 8.05 -7.63
CA LEU A 148 -1.09 7.62 -6.64
C LEU A 148 -1.26 8.66 -5.53
N ALA A 149 -0.15 9.19 -5.03
CA ALA A 149 -0.16 10.26 -4.05
C ALA A 149 -0.91 11.50 -4.55
N ARG A 150 -0.68 11.94 -5.81
CA ARG A 150 -1.41 13.07 -6.40
C ARG A 150 -2.91 12.75 -6.56
N THR A 151 -3.24 11.61 -7.13
CA THR A 151 -4.64 11.17 -7.30
C THR A 151 -5.37 11.08 -5.96
N ALA A 152 -4.72 10.59 -4.91
CA ALA A 152 -5.30 10.56 -3.56
C ALA A 152 -5.48 11.97 -2.98
N ASN A 153 -4.56 12.91 -3.26
CA ASN A 153 -4.73 14.31 -2.88
C ASN A 153 -5.96 14.93 -3.57
N ASP A 154 -6.18 14.61 -4.84
CA ASP A 154 -7.35 15.08 -5.61
C ASP A 154 -8.66 14.46 -5.09
N PHE A 155 -8.62 13.23 -4.58
CA PHE A 155 -9.76 12.60 -3.90
C PHE A 155 -10.01 13.16 -2.48
N GLY A 156 -9.01 13.83 -1.89
CA GLY A 156 -9.12 14.52 -0.61
C GLY A 156 -8.42 13.80 0.56
N PRO A 157 -8.48 14.39 1.77
CA PRO A 157 -7.67 13.97 2.91
C PRO A 157 -7.99 12.56 3.41
N GLY A 158 -9.24 12.09 3.22
CA GLY A 158 -9.62 10.72 3.55
C GLY A 158 -8.87 9.68 2.71
N ALA A 159 -8.71 9.93 1.41
CA ALA A 159 -7.94 9.08 0.51
C ALA A 159 -6.46 9.03 0.89
N VAL A 160 -5.89 10.19 1.23
CA VAL A 160 -4.52 10.32 1.73
C VAL A 160 -4.34 9.57 3.04
N LEU A 161 -5.29 9.66 3.97
CA LEU A 161 -5.25 8.89 5.23
C LEU A 161 -5.26 7.38 4.95
N VAL A 162 -6.14 6.89 4.08
CA VAL A 162 -6.22 5.47 3.72
C VAL A 162 -4.91 4.98 3.09
N LEU A 163 -4.30 5.75 2.18
CA LEU A 163 -2.99 5.40 1.63
C LEU A 163 -1.87 5.48 2.68
N GLY A 164 -1.95 6.42 3.64
CA GLY A 164 -0.99 6.53 4.73
C GLY A 164 -1.03 5.32 5.67
N VAL A 165 -2.24 4.87 6.02
CA VAL A 165 -2.45 3.62 6.78
C VAL A 165 -1.95 2.44 5.94
N THR A 166 -2.29 2.37 4.65
CA THR A 166 -1.81 1.32 3.75
C THR A 166 -0.28 1.25 3.72
N LEU A 167 0.41 2.39 3.63
CA LEU A 167 1.87 2.47 3.66
C LEU A 167 2.45 1.99 5.00
N ALA A 168 1.82 2.34 6.12
CA ALA A 168 2.24 1.88 7.45
C ALA A 168 2.08 0.35 7.60
N PHE A 169 1.01 -0.22 7.05
CA PHE A 169 0.80 -1.67 7.02
C PHE A 169 1.70 -2.38 5.99
N ALA A 170 2.09 -1.70 4.92
CA ALA A 170 2.99 -2.24 3.89
C ALA A 170 4.43 -2.45 4.40
N ALA A 171 4.78 -1.88 5.56
CA ALA A 171 6.03 -2.16 6.26
C ALA A 171 6.13 -3.61 6.74
N GLY A 172 5.04 -4.14 7.30
CA GLY A 172 4.95 -5.52 7.75
C GLY A 172 4.81 -6.47 6.56
N SER A 173 4.96 -7.77 6.79
CA SER A 173 4.81 -8.79 5.74
C SER A 173 3.48 -9.54 5.78
N GLN A 174 2.61 -9.19 6.73
CA GLN A 174 1.29 -9.79 6.92
C GLN A 174 0.22 -9.10 6.06
N SER A 175 0.19 -9.43 4.76
CA SER A 175 -0.78 -8.89 3.79
C SER A 175 -2.24 -8.95 4.26
N ARG A 176 -2.64 -10.03 4.94
CA ARG A 176 -4.01 -10.22 5.44
C ARG A 176 -4.50 -9.14 6.41
N GLN A 177 -3.59 -8.47 7.14
CA GLN A 177 -3.96 -7.47 8.14
C GLN A 177 -4.58 -6.21 7.51
N TRP A 178 -4.27 -5.93 6.24
CA TRP A 178 -4.75 -4.75 5.54
C TRP A 178 -5.49 -5.06 4.23
N ILE A 179 -5.96 -6.29 4.07
CA ILE A 179 -6.73 -6.74 2.88
C ILE A 179 -7.94 -5.85 2.59
N HIS A 180 -8.55 -5.26 3.62
CA HIS A 180 -9.69 -4.37 3.51
C HIS A 180 -9.35 -3.00 2.89
N LEU A 181 -8.07 -2.59 2.89
CA LEU A 181 -7.60 -1.34 2.26
C LEU A 181 -7.19 -1.55 0.80
N VAL A 182 -6.96 -2.79 0.38
CA VAL A 182 -6.46 -3.15 -0.96
C VAL A 182 -7.40 -2.72 -2.07
N PRO A 183 -8.74 -2.90 -2.00
CA PRO A 183 -9.64 -2.42 -3.06
C PRO A 183 -9.47 -0.92 -3.32
N PHE A 184 -9.28 -0.13 -2.26
CA PHE A 184 -9.02 1.30 -2.38
C PHE A 184 -7.66 1.59 -3.03
N LEU A 185 -6.60 0.92 -2.58
CA LEU A 185 -5.27 1.02 -3.21
C LEU A 185 -5.34 0.69 -4.71
N VAL A 186 -6.03 -0.39 -5.08
CA VAL A 186 -6.22 -0.83 -6.47
C VAL A 186 -6.97 0.24 -7.27
N ALA A 187 -8.08 0.77 -6.75
CA ALA A 187 -8.85 1.80 -7.42
C ALA A 187 -8.03 3.08 -7.68
N VAL A 188 -7.28 3.56 -6.67
CA VAL A 188 -6.38 4.71 -6.83
C VAL A 188 -5.24 4.39 -7.80
N THR A 189 -4.72 3.16 -7.78
CA THR A 189 -3.68 2.73 -8.73
C THR A 189 -4.18 2.77 -10.16
N ILE A 190 -5.38 2.26 -10.43
CA ILE A 190 -6.00 2.27 -11.75
C ILE A 190 -6.22 3.73 -12.19
N ALA A 191 -6.84 4.56 -11.36
CA ALA A 191 -7.07 5.98 -11.68
C ALA A 191 -5.76 6.74 -11.96
N ALA A 192 -4.73 6.51 -11.15
CA ALA A 192 -3.42 7.16 -11.30
C ALA A 192 -2.62 6.69 -12.53
N THR A 193 -3.00 5.55 -13.11
CA THR A 193 -2.30 4.91 -14.24
C THR A 193 -3.15 4.78 -15.49
N GLU A 194 -4.41 5.25 -15.49
CA GLU A 194 -5.32 5.21 -16.64
C GLU A 194 -4.65 5.63 -17.96
N PRO A 195 -3.91 6.75 -18.05
CA PRO A 195 -3.34 7.21 -19.32
C PRO A 195 -2.25 6.30 -19.90
N VAL A 196 -1.69 5.39 -19.10
CA VAL A 196 -0.62 4.47 -19.56
C VAL A 196 -1.17 3.13 -20.00
N TRP A 197 -2.45 2.84 -19.82
CA TRP A 197 -3.02 1.55 -20.23
C TRP A 197 -3.45 1.54 -21.69
N THR A 198 -3.12 0.45 -22.37
CA THR A 198 -3.70 0.07 -23.67
C THR A 198 -4.17 -1.37 -23.56
N PRO A 199 -5.05 -1.87 -24.45
CA PRO A 199 -5.51 -3.27 -24.38
C PRO A 199 -4.37 -4.28 -24.34
N ARG A 200 -3.29 -4.05 -25.10
CA ARG A 200 -2.09 -4.90 -25.09
C ARG A 200 -1.38 -4.88 -23.73
N ARG A 201 -1.22 -3.70 -23.12
CA ARG A 201 -0.58 -3.56 -21.80
C ARG A 201 -1.43 -4.22 -20.71
N ALA A 202 -2.76 -4.04 -20.78
CA ALA A 202 -3.70 -4.66 -19.88
C ALA A 202 -3.66 -6.20 -20.00
N LEU A 203 -3.56 -6.74 -21.22
CA LEU A 203 -3.41 -8.19 -21.43
C LEU A 203 -2.08 -8.71 -20.86
N CYS A 204 -0.97 -7.99 -21.05
CA CYS A 204 0.31 -8.35 -20.42
C CYS A 204 0.20 -8.36 -18.89
N PHE A 205 -0.45 -7.36 -18.29
CA PHE A 205 -0.71 -7.31 -16.86
C PHE A 205 -1.59 -8.48 -16.40
N ALA A 206 -2.66 -8.80 -17.15
CA ALA A 206 -3.56 -9.91 -16.85
C ALA A 206 -2.83 -11.26 -16.89
N ALA A 207 -1.94 -11.47 -17.86
CA ALA A 207 -1.10 -12.67 -17.94
C ALA A 207 -0.17 -12.79 -16.71
N LEU A 208 0.47 -11.69 -16.28
CA LEU A 208 1.27 -11.66 -15.05
C LEU A 208 0.40 -11.92 -13.81
N ALA A 209 -0.80 -11.36 -13.73
CA ALA A 209 -1.71 -11.58 -12.63
C ALA A 209 -2.17 -13.05 -12.55
N LEU A 210 -2.40 -13.69 -13.70
CA LEU A 210 -2.72 -15.12 -13.79
C LEU A 210 -1.53 -16.00 -13.38
N ALA A 211 -0.30 -15.59 -13.67
CA ALA A 211 0.88 -16.28 -13.16
C ALA A 211 0.97 -16.18 -11.62
N TRP A 212 0.72 -14.99 -11.07
CA TRP A 212 0.74 -14.70 -9.62
C TRP A 212 -0.46 -15.26 -8.85
N SER A 213 -1.58 -15.58 -9.50
CA SER A 213 -2.70 -16.28 -8.87
C SER A 213 -2.32 -17.72 -8.49
N LYS A 214 -1.25 -18.26 -9.09
CA LYS A 214 -0.68 -19.58 -8.79
C LYS A 214 -1.72 -20.70 -8.89
N LEU A 215 -2.68 -20.58 -9.81
CA LEU A 215 -3.66 -21.64 -10.11
C LEU A 215 -3.00 -22.95 -10.55
N TRP A 216 -1.76 -22.88 -11.04
CA TRP A 216 -0.92 -24.00 -11.41
C TRP A 216 -0.24 -24.69 -10.21
N LEU A 217 -0.23 -24.07 -9.03
CA LEU A 217 0.43 -24.59 -7.85
C LEU A 217 -0.55 -25.45 -7.03
N THR A 218 -0.29 -26.74 -6.97
CA THR A 218 -1.08 -27.66 -6.16
C THR A 218 -0.69 -27.54 -4.69
N ILE A 219 -1.68 -27.21 -3.83
CA ILE A 219 -1.49 -27.30 -2.38
C ILE A 219 -1.66 -28.78 -2.00
N GLY A 220 -0.56 -29.52 -2.08
CA GLY A 220 -0.47 -30.87 -1.54
C GLY A 220 -0.19 -30.81 -0.04
N TYR A 221 -0.84 -31.71 0.72
CA TYR A 221 -0.24 -32.19 1.95
C TYR A 221 0.81 -33.21 1.51
N ASP A 222 1.97 -32.68 1.12
CA ASP A 222 3.15 -33.52 1.13
C ASP A 222 3.38 -33.88 2.64
N ARG A 223 4.31 -34.77 2.95
CA ARG A 223 4.29 -35.60 4.17
C ARG A 223 4.24 -34.79 5.48
N HIS A 224 4.12 -35.46 6.64
CA HIS A 224 4.35 -34.85 7.97
C HIS A 224 5.81 -34.41 8.17
N ALA A 225 6.31 -33.54 7.31
CA ALA A 225 7.63 -32.97 7.29
C ALA A 225 7.56 -31.50 7.73
N THR A 226 8.72 -30.90 7.93
CA THR A 226 8.86 -29.53 8.39
C THR A 226 8.26 -28.55 7.38
N TRP A 227 7.11 -27.97 7.71
CA TRP A 227 6.43 -26.82 7.08
C TRP A 227 7.29 -25.59 6.71
N TRP A 228 8.59 -25.60 7.05
CA TRP A 228 9.59 -24.57 6.74
C TRP A 228 10.38 -24.84 5.47
N GLN A 229 10.26 -26.05 4.90
CA GLN A 229 11.01 -26.45 3.72
C GLN A 229 10.06 -26.73 2.57
N PHE A 230 10.48 -26.39 1.37
CA PHE A 230 9.77 -26.82 0.16
C PHE A 230 9.97 -28.35 0.01
N PRO A 231 8.92 -29.13 -0.31
CA PRO A 231 7.61 -28.71 -0.82
C PRO A 231 6.52 -28.44 0.24
N GLU A 232 6.73 -28.78 1.51
CA GLU A 232 5.71 -28.58 2.57
C GLU A 232 5.33 -27.12 2.80
N GLN A 233 6.17 -26.20 2.34
CA GLN A 233 5.92 -24.77 2.44
C GLN A 233 4.93 -24.23 1.41
N ARG A 234 4.38 -25.04 0.48
CA ARG A 234 3.47 -24.54 -0.58
C ARG A 234 2.32 -23.69 -0.06
N TYR A 235 1.79 -23.99 1.13
CA TYR A 235 0.79 -23.14 1.77
C TYR A 235 1.39 -21.90 2.47
N PHE A 236 2.41 -22.09 3.31
CA PHE A 236 2.95 -21.03 4.17
C PHE A 236 3.86 -20.04 3.46
N MET A 237 4.44 -20.38 2.30
CA MET A 237 5.32 -19.48 1.53
C MET A 237 4.59 -18.23 1.02
N HIS A 238 3.26 -18.22 1.05
CA HIS A 238 2.42 -17.07 0.70
C HIS A 238 2.12 -16.15 1.87
N GLN A 239 2.46 -16.55 3.10
CA GLN A 239 2.28 -15.75 4.31
C GLN A 239 3.65 -15.19 4.72
N GLY A 240 3.78 -13.86 4.66
CA GLY A 240 5.08 -13.20 4.76
C GLY A 240 6.00 -13.68 5.88
N PRO A 241 5.56 -13.72 7.15
CA PRO A 241 6.44 -14.17 8.23
C PRO A 241 6.82 -15.66 8.18
N TRP A 242 6.09 -16.46 7.42
CA TRP A 242 6.16 -17.92 7.40
C TRP A 242 6.86 -18.46 6.16
N ALA A 243 7.25 -17.58 5.24
CA ALA A 243 8.10 -17.93 4.12
C ALA A 243 9.55 -18.19 4.58
N SER A 244 10.18 -19.17 3.94
CA SER A 244 11.58 -19.52 4.18
C SER A 244 12.43 -18.53 3.43
N ASP A 245 13.70 -18.42 3.83
CA ASP A 245 14.65 -17.56 3.13
C ASP A 245 14.80 -17.99 1.67
N ALA A 246 14.79 -19.30 1.39
CA ALA A 246 14.86 -19.85 0.03
C ALA A 246 13.65 -19.41 -0.81
N MET A 247 12.42 -19.59 -0.30
CA MET A 247 11.22 -19.18 -1.03
C MET A 247 11.08 -17.66 -1.13
N TYR A 248 11.55 -16.92 -0.13
CA TYR A 248 11.63 -15.46 -0.21
C TYR A 248 12.53 -15.02 -1.37
N LEU A 249 13.72 -15.63 -1.56
CA LEU A 249 14.59 -15.28 -2.69
C LEU A 249 13.93 -15.56 -4.04
N VAL A 250 13.23 -16.69 -4.17
CA VAL A 250 12.44 -17.01 -5.37
C VAL A 250 11.37 -15.95 -5.62
N HIS A 251 10.61 -15.59 -4.58
CA HIS A 251 9.57 -14.54 -4.67
C HIS A 251 10.15 -13.16 -4.98
N LEU A 252 11.30 -12.81 -4.40
CA LEU A 252 12.00 -11.56 -4.65
C LEU A 252 12.40 -11.46 -6.13
N VAL A 253 13.03 -12.50 -6.68
CA VAL A 253 13.40 -12.54 -8.10
C VAL A 253 12.16 -12.42 -8.99
N ALA A 254 11.10 -13.20 -8.71
CA ALA A 254 9.86 -13.14 -9.48
C ALA A 254 9.18 -11.77 -9.41
N ALA A 255 9.16 -11.14 -8.22
CA ALA A 255 8.59 -9.81 -8.02
C ALA A 255 9.41 -8.73 -8.73
N LEU A 256 10.74 -8.81 -8.69
CA LEU A 256 11.62 -7.89 -9.42
C LEU A 256 11.45 -8.02 -10.92
N VAL A 257 11.42 -9.24 -11.47
CA VAL A 257 11.15 -9.46 -12.90
C VAL A 257 9.79 -8.88 -13.29
N SER A 258 8.75 -9.13 -12.48
CA SER A 258 7.42 -8.57 -12.72
C SER A 258 7.44 -7.04 -12.73
N ALA A 259 8.10 -6.41 -11.75
CA ALA A 259 8.22 -4.96 -11.65
C ALA A 259 9.01 -4.38 -12.83
N LEU A 260 10.10 -5.02 -13.27
CA LEU A 260 10.89 -4.59 -14.42
C LEU A 260 10.10 -4.68 -15.73
N VAL A 261 9.39 -5.80 -15.95
CA VAL A 261 8.53 -5.97 -17.13
C VAL A 261 7.43 -4.91 -17.16
N LEU A 262 6.74 -4.69 -16.04
CA LEU A 262 5.70 -3.67 -15.93
C LEU A 262 6.26 -2.26 -16.11
N GLY A 263 7.40 -1.95 -15.48
CA GLY A 263 8.09 -0.68 -15.64
C GLY A 263 8.46 -0.41 -17.09
N TRP A 264 9.05 -1.39 -17.78
CA TRP A 264 9.41 -1.27 -19.19
C TRP A 264 8.19 -1.03 -20.10
N ILE A 265 7.11 -1.78 -19.89
CA ILE A 265 5.90 -1.71 -20.73
C ILE A 265 5.08 -0.43 -20.47
N LEU A 266 5.01 0.02 -19.22
CA LEU A 266 4.17 1.15 -18.80
C LEU A 266 4.89 2.50 -18.86
N VAL A 267 6.20 2.54 -18.55
CA VAL A 267 6.98 3.79 -18.51
C VAL A 267 7.64 4.08 -19.86
N GLY A 268 8.25 3.07 -20.50
CA GLY A 268 9.12 3.26 -21.67
C GLY A 268 8.42 3.63 -22.99
N ARG A 269 7.09 3.79 -22.99
CA ARG A 269 6.29 4.02 -24.21
C ARG A 269 5.09 4.94 -23.98
N SER A 270 5.12 5.80 -22.96
CA SER A 270 4.14 6.87 -22.88
C SER A 270 4.41 7.78 -24.08
N PRO A 271 3.51 7.87 -25.09
CA PRO A 271 3.66 8.91 -26.10
C PRO A 271 3.66 10.19 -25.29
N GLN A 272 4.80 10.88 -25.25
CA GLN A 272 4.81 12.27 -24.81
C GLN A 272 3.63 12.91 -25.50
N CYS A 273 2.78 13.56 -24.71
CA CYS A 273 1.78 14.50 -25.17
C CYS A 273 2.48 15.27 -26.30
N ARG A 274 2.17 14.91 -27.55
CA ARG A 274 2.57 15.70 -28.70
C ARG A 274 2.02 17.04 -28.30
N SER A 275 2.91 17.99 -28.04
CA SER A 275 2.60 19.40 -27.94
C SER A 275 1.47 19.63 -28.93
N SER A 276 0.28 19.92 -28.41
CA SER A 276 -0.80 20.41 -29.25
C SER A 276 -0.14 21.44 -30.16
N PRO A 277 -0.25 21.32 -31.50
CA PRO A 277 0.24 22.38 -32.36
C PRO A 277 -0.31 23.67 -31.75
N GLU A 278 0.61 24.60 -31.47
CA GLU A 278 0.27 25.96 -31.08
C GLU A 278 -0.99 26.33 -31.86
N LEU A 279 -2.05 26.68 -31.13
CA LEU A 279 -3.09 27.51 -31.67
C LEU A 279 -2.35 28.69 -32.28
N GLU A 280 -2.16 28.65 -33.59
CA GLU A 280 -1.81 29.80 -34.40
C GLU A 280 -2.85 30.85 -33.99
N PRO A 281 -2.44 31.93 -33.32
CA PRO A 281 -3.40 32.94 -32.93
C PRO A 281 -3.95 33.50 -34.25
N ASP A 282 -5.23 33.25 -34.49
CA ASP A 282 -6.01 33.86 -35.56
C ASP A 282 -5.80 35.38 -35.46
N ALA A 283 -4.89 35.89 -36.27
CA ALA A 283 -4.41 37.26 -36.24
C ALA A 283 -5.34 38.20 -37.01
N ASP A 284 -6.63 37.87 -37.15
CA ASP A 284 -7.52 38.59 -38.07
C ASP A 284 -8.93 38.92 -37.52
N ALA A 285 -9.08 39.02 -36.20
CA ALA A 285 -10.27 39.64 -35.61
C ALA A 285 -10.08 41.18 -35.49
N SER A 286 -10.19 41.87 -36.61
CA SER A 286 -10.26 43.34 -36.66
C SER A 286 -11.41 43.88 -35.77
N PRO A 287 -11.19 44.90 -34.94
CA PRO A 287 -12.25 45.53 -34.16
C PRO A 287 -13.11 46.43 -35.07
N GLY A 288 -14.32 45.97 -35.40
CA GLY A 288 -15.33 46.81 -36.06
C GLY A 288 -15.75 47.98 -35.15
N PRO A 289 -15.94 49.20 -35.69
CA PRO A 289 -16.33 50.37 -34.91
C PRO A 289 -17.73 50.19 -34.29
N ARG A 290 -17.84 50.47 -32.99
CA ARG A 290 -19.12 50.54 -32.31
C ARG A 290 -19.76 51.89 -32.60
N ASP A 291 -20.83 51.87 -33.38
CA ASP A 291 -21.72 53.01 -33.54
C ASP A 291 -22.37 53.36 -32.19
N VAL A 292 -22.18 54.60 -31.77
CA VAL A 292 -22.87 55.23 -30.65
C VAL A 292 -24.14 55.89 -31.22
N PRO A 293 -25.35 55.51 -30.77
CA PRO A 293 -26.55 56.25 -31.16
C PRO A 293 -26.66 57.57 -30.37
N PRO A 294 -27.15 58.66 -31.00
CA PRO A 294 -27.59 59.84 -30.28
C PRO A 294 -29.04 59.62 -29.80
N GLY A 295 -29.32 59.91 -28.54
CA GLY A 295 -30.66 59.88 -27.96
C GLY A 295 -30.66 59.73 -26.45
#